data_AF-A0A4Z0PTA7-F1
#
_entry.id   AF-A0A4Z0PTA7-F1
#
_cell.length_a   1.000
_cell.length_b   1.000
_cell.length_c   1.000
_cell.angle_alpha   90.00
_cell.angle_beta   90.00
_cell.angle_gamma   90.00
#
_symmetry.space_group_name_H-M   'P 1'
#
loop_
_entity.id
_entity.type
_entity.pdbx_description
1 polymer ?
#
loop_
_entity_poly.entity_id
_entity_poly.type
_entity_poly.pdbx_seq_one_letter_code
_entity_poly.pdbx_strand_id
1 'polypeptide(L)'
;MLPGEFEEYQLQREFFIDMIGLAPKAAQLHITSDSWDGLPSLLGTRMMERDGEWIVPLRQENKDFLVQQAQADNLQSKFVHFFLLHEGTEIVASYDGMCTVLVDESFPSYPLLRKKHAAFLNLME
;
A
#
# COMPACT_ATOMS: atom_id res chain seq x y z
N MET A 1 19.50 -12.01 -5.90
CA MET A 1 19.12 -10.63 -5.55
C MET A 1 20.39 -9.80 -5.61
N LEU A 2 20.43 -8.85 -6.54
CA LEU A 2 21.53 -7.90 -6.65
C LEU A 2 21.42 -6.87 -5.51
N PRO A 3 22.53 -6.24 -5.07
CA PRO A 3 22.50 -5.28 -3.96
C PRO A 3 21.47 -4.15 -4.11
N GLY A 4 21.27 -3.64 -5.34
CA GLY A 4 20.30 -2.57 -5.60
C GLY A 4 18.82 -3.01 -5.50
N GLU A 5 18.52 -4.25 -5.84
CA GLU A 5 17.15 -4.79 -5.72
C GLU A 5 16.73 -4.85 -4.24
N PHE A 6 17.66 -5.24 -3.36
CA PHE A 6 17.39 -5.34 -1.93
C PHE A 6 17.05 -3.99 -1.28
N GLU A 7 17.76 -2.92 -1.67
CA GLU A 7 17.49 -1.56 -1.18
C GLU A 7 16.12 -1.06 -1.67
N GLU A 8 15.77 -1.31 -2.93
CA GLU A 8 14.47 -0.95 -3.49
C GLU A 8 13.31 -1.65 -2.78
N TYR A 9 13.41 -2.97 -2.53
CA TYR A 9 12.40 -3.71 -1.78
C TYR A 9 12.22 -3.19 -0.35
N GLN A 10 13.31 -2.75 0.30
CA GLN A 10 13.24 -2.14 1.62
C GLN A 10 12.51 -0.80 1.59
N LEU A 11 12.84 0.07 0.63
CA LEU A 11 12.18 1.37 0.48
C LEU A 11 10.69 1.22 0.19
N GLN A 12 10.32 0.35 -0.74
CA GLN A 12 8.91 0.06 -1.05
C GLN A 12 8.16 -0.45 0.18
N ARG A 13 8.78 -1.35 0.96
CA ARG A 13 8.19 -1.87 2.20
C ARG A 13 7.99 -0.78 3.24
N GLU A 14 8.99 0.04 3.50
CA GLU A 14 8.92 1.11 4.49
C GLU A 14 7.87 2.16 4.08
N PHE A 15 7.84 2.51 2.79
CA PHE A 15 6.84 3.40 2.23
C PHE A 15 5.43 2.84 2.39
N PHE A 16 5.22 1.56 2.05
CA PHE A 16 3.94 0.88 2.25
C PHE A 16 3.51 0.90 3.72
N ILE A 17 4.41 0.57 4.65
CA ILE A 17 4.13 0.57 6.09
C ILE A 17 3.71 1.95 6.58
N ASP A 18 4.46 3.00 6.21
CA ASP A 18 4.14 4.37 6.61
C ASP A 18 2.81 4.83 6.01
N MET A 19 2.54 4.50 4.75
CA MET A 19 1.29 4.82 4.07
C MET A 19 0.09 4.17 4.77
N ILE A 20 0.15 2.86 5.05
CA ILE A 20 -0.92 2.15 5.77
C ILE A 20 -1.10 2.67 7.20
N GLY A 21 0.01 2.90 7.91
CA GLY A 21 -0.01 3.43 9.27
C GLY A 21 -0.66 4.81 9.35
N LEU A 22 -0.27 5.71 8.44
CA LEU A 22 -0.70 7.11 8.40
C LEU A 22 -2.03 7.35 7.67
N ALA A 23 -2.57 6.35 6.97
CA ALA A 23 -3.84 6.47 6.27
C ALA A 23 -4.96 6.99 7.20
N PRO A 24 -5.85 7.86 6.72
CA PRO A 24 -6.95 8.36 7.55
C PRO A 24 -7.86 7.24 8.06
N LYS A 25 -8.61 7.54 9.13
CA LYS A 25 -9.70 6.67 9.56
C LYS A 25 -10.72 6.56 8.43
N ALA A 26 -11.40 5.42 8.34
CA ALA A 26 -12.34 5.10 7.27
C ALA A 26 -11.75 4.96 5.85
N ALA A 27 -10.42 5.11 5.69
CA ALA A 27 -9.77 4.77 4.44
C ALA A 27 -9.93 3.28 4.11
N GLN A 28 -9.86 2.95 2.83
CA GLN A 28 -9.93 1.60 2.30
C GLN A 28 -8.73 1.37 1.38
N LEU A 29 -8.11 0.20 1.52
CA LEU A 29 -7.12 -0.29 0.58
C LEU A 29 -7.85 -1.16 -0.45
N HIS A 30 -7.80 -0.75 -1.71
CA HIS A 30 -8.34 -1.48 -2.84
C HIS A 30 -7.19 -2.15 -3.56
N ILE A 31 -7.23 -3.46 -3.74
CA ILE A 31 -6.20 -4.24 -4.41
C ILE A 31 -6.84 -4.89 -5.63
N THR A 32 -6.24 -4.72 -6.81
CA THR A 32 -6.77 -5.30 -8.04
C THR A 32 -6.57 -6.82 -8.06
N SER A 33 -7.53 -7.56 -8.63
CA SER A 33 -7.52 -9.03 -8.63
C SER A 33 -6.42 -9.69 -9.47
N ASP A 34 -5.68 -8.93 -10.27
CA ASP A 34 -4.48 -9.38 -10.98
C ASP A 34 -3.23 -9.43 -10.08
N SER A 35 -3.36 -8.98 -8.83
CA SER A 35 -2.39 -9.23 -7.76
C SER A 35 -2.30 -10.72 -7.39
N TRP A 36 -1.34 -11.09 -6.54
CA TRP A 36 -1.13 -12.48 -6.14
C TRP A 36 -2.42 -13.16 -5.64
N ASP A 37 -2.76 -14.29 -6.25
CA ASP A 37 -4.00 -15.07 -6.04
C ASP A 37 -4.17 -15.63 -4.61
N GLY A 38 -3.09 -15.69 -3.83
CA GLY A 38 -3.14 -16.09 -2.42
C GLY A 38 -3.65 -15.00 -1.47
N LEU A 39 -3.79 -13.75 -1.92
CA LEU A 39 -4.22 -12.62 -1.09
C LEU A 39 -5.61 -12.80 -0.48
N PRO A 40 -6.64 -13.25 -1.22
CA PRO A 40 -7.94 -13.58 -0.63
C PRO A 40 -7.87 -14.52 0.58
N SER A 41 -7.05 -15.56 0.48
CA SER A 41 -6.90 -16.55 1.55
C SER A 41 -6.15 -15.97 2.75
N LEU A 42 -5.13 -15.13 2.50
CA LEU A 42 -4.35 -14.45 3.55
C LEU A 42 -5.19 -13.40 4.29
N LEU A 43 -5.92 -12.56 3.55
CA LEU A 43 -6.73 -11.48 4.11
C LEU A 43 -7.98 -12.02 4.80
N GLY A 44 -8.61 -13.05 4.22
CA GLY A 44 -9.79 -13.72 4.75
C GLY A 44 -10.93 -12.74 5.03
N THR A 45 -11.46 -12.77 6.25
CA THR A 45 -12.58 -11.90 6.66
C THR A 45 -12.22 -10.41 6.77
N ARG A 46 -10.96 -10.03 6.59
CA ARG A 46 -10.52 -8.62 6.62
C ARG A 46 -10.82 -7.88 5.32
N MET A 47 -11.12 -8.60 4.25
CA MET A 47 -11.44 -8.03 2.95
C MET A 47 -12.89 -8.29 2.53
N MET A 48 -13.34 -7.51 1.55
CA MET A 48 -14.54 -7.76 0.77
C MET A 48 -14.15 -7.77 -0.70
N GLU A 49 -14.79 -8.61 -1.50
CA GLU A 49 -14.63 -8.58 -2.95
C GLU A 49 -15.72 -7.73 -3.59
N ARG A 50 -15.35 -6.83 -4.50
CA ARG A 50 -16.29 -5.98 -5.24
C ARG A 50 -15.66 -5.54 -6.55
N ASP A 51 -16.40 -5.67 -7.65
CA ASP A 51 -16.01 -5.14 -8.97
C ASP A 51 -14.59 -5.54 -9.43
N GLY A 52 -14.13 -6.76 -9.07
CA GLY A 52 -12.79 -7.24 -9.42
C GLY A 52 -11.67 -6.73 -8.50
N GLU A 53 -12.02 -6.15 -7.35
CA GLU A 53 -11.09 -5.66 -6.35
C GLU A 53 -11.28 -6.35 -5.00
N TRP A 54 -10.20 -6.46 -4.25
CA TRP A 54 -10.18 -6.85 -2.86
C TRP A 54 -10.02 -5.61 -1.99
N ILE A 55 -11.07 -5.30 -1.24
CA ILE A 55 -11.20 -4.08 -0.47
C ILE A 55 -10.97 -4.39 1.01
N VAL A 56 -9.94 -3.80 1.60
CA VAL A 56 -9.59 -3.91 3.02
C VAL A 56 -9.88 -2.58 3.72
N PRO A 57 -10.88 -2.51 4.61
CA PRO A 57 -11.09 -1.33 5.44
C PRO A 57 -9.89 -1.10 6.36
N LEU A 58 -9.27 0.08 6.34
CA LEU A 58 -8.08 0.41 7.14
C LEU A 58 -8.44 0.81 8.59
N ARG A 59 -9.14 -0.08 9.28
CA ARG A 59 -9.30 -0.06 10.74
C ARG A 59 -7.97 -0.47 11.40
N GLN A 60 -7.78 -0.12 12.68
CA GLN A 60 -6.51 -0.35 13.38
C GLN A 60 -6.04 -1.82 13.29
N GLU A 61 -6.94 -2.77 13.56
CA GLU A 61 -6.65 -4.21 13.49
C GLU A 61 -6.17 -4.68 12.10
N ASN A 62 -6.71 -4.10 11.03
CA ASN A 62 -6.32 -4.43 9.66
C ASN A 62 -5.00 -3.74 9.29
N LYS A 63 -4.78 -2.50 9.74
CA LYS A 63 -3.49 -1.83 9.59
C LYS A 63 -2.37 -2.61 10.26
N ASP A 64 -2.58 -3.02 11.51
CA ASP A 64 -1.59 -3.79 12.27
C ASP A 64 -1.28 -5.11 11.57
N PHE A 65 -2.30 -5.80 11.07
CA PHE A 65 -2.12 -7.02 10.28
C PHE A 65 -1.30 -6.77 9.00
N LEU A 66 -1.68 -5.77 8.20
CA LEU A 66 -0.98 -5.45 6.94
C LEU A 66 0.48 -5.06 7.19
N VAL A 67 0.75 -4.26 8.23
CA VAL A 67 2.12 -3.88 8.62
C VAL A 67 2.94 -5.11 9.04
N GLN A 68 2.36 -6.00 9.85
CA GLN A 68 3.03 -7.24 10.24
C GLN A 68 3.34 -8.13 9.03
N GLN A 69 2.41 -8.27 8.09
CA GLN A 69 2.64 -9.05 6.86
C GLN A 69 3.68 -8.40 5.94
N ALA A 70 3.70 -7.07 5.84
CA ALA A 70 4.75 -6.36 5.10
C ALA A 70 6.14 -6.60 5.72
N GLN A 71 6.25 -6.56 7.05
CA GLN A 71 7.50 -6.80 7.77
C GLN A 71 7.98 -8.26 7.66
N ALA A 72 7.07 -9.22 7.78
CA ALA A 72 7.40 -10.64 7.80
C ALA A 72 7.65 -11.24 6.41
N ASP A 73 6.87 -10.82 5.42
CA ASP A 73 6.79 -11.51 4.12
C ASP A 73 6.68 -10.55 2.92
N ASN A 74 7.06 -9.27 3.11
CA ASN A 74 7.05 -8.25 2.06
C ASN A 74 5.73 -8.17 1.29
N LEU A 75 4.60 -8.23 2.01
CA LEU A 75 3.25 -8.27 1.44
C LEU A 75 3.04 -7.33 0.24
N GLN A 76 3.60 -6.13 0.29
CA GLN A 76 3.46 -5.12 -0.76
C GLN A 76 3.99 -5.57 -2.13
N SER A 77 5.00 -6.45 -2.19
CA SER A 77 5.52 -6.99 -3.45
C SER A 77 4.58 -7.99 -4.12
N LYS A 78 3.49 -8.35 -3.44
CA LYS A 78 2.46 -9.26 -3.94
C LYS A 78 1.30 -8.52 -4.60
N PHE A 79 1.30 -7.18 -4.54
CA PHE A 79 0.32 -6.34 -5.21
C PHE A 79 0.82 -5.95 -6.58
N VAL A 80 -0.02 -6.07 -7.60
CA VAL A 80 0.27 -5.52 -8.94
C VAL A 80 -0.20 -4.06 -8.97
N HIS A 81 -1.47 -3.80 -8.70
CA HIS A 81 -2.01 -2.45 -8.48
C HIS A 81 -2.78 -2.35 -7.17
N PHE A 82 -2.72 -1.18 -6.53
CA PHE A 82 -3.57 -0.88 -5.39
C PHE A 82 -3.85 0.61 -5.25
N PHE A 83 -4.93 0.94 -4.55
CA PHE A 83 -5.38 2.30 -4.29
C PHE A 83 -5.74 2.48 -2.82
N LEU A 84 -5.48 3.68 -2.28
CA LEU A 84 -6.09 4.11 -1.03
C LEU A 84 -7.20 5.10 -1.31
N LEU A 85 -8.42 4.74 -0.90
CA LEU A 85 -9.57 5.61 -1.00
C LEU A 85 -9.95 6.12 0.38
N HIS A 86 -10.26 7.41 0.48
CA HIS A 86 -10.82 8.03 1.68
C HIS A 86 -12.07 8.81 1.27
N GLU A 87 -13.21 8.47 1.86
CA GLU A 87 -14.51 9.09 1.54
C GLU A 87 -14.85 9.06 0.04
N GLY A 88 -14.45 7.98 -0.64
CA GLY A 88 -14.68 7.78 -2.08
C GLY A 88 -13.70 8.52 -3.00
N THR A 89 -12.72 9.23 -2.45
CA THR A 89 -11.65 9.90 -3.21
C THR A 89 -10.37 9.09 -3.12
N GLU A 90 -9.73 8.84 -4.26
CA GLU A 90 -8.39 8.24 -4.31
C GLU A 90 -7.36 9.24 -3.77
N ILE A 91 -6.60 8.83 -2.76
CA ILE A 91 -5.54 9.63 -2.14
C ILE A 91 -4.16 9.00 -2.32
N VAL A 92 -4.11 7.74 -2.72
CA VAL A 92 -2.89 7.06 -3.20
C VAL A 92 -3.26 6.11 -4.33
N ALA A 93 -2.44 6.09 -5.38
CA ALA A 93 -2.46 5.06 -6.41
C ALA A 93 -1.07 4.44 -6.55
N SER A 94 -1.02 3.12 -6.72
CA SER A 94 0.21 2.37 -6.94
C SER A 94 0.03 1.41 -8.11
N TYR A 95 1.03 1.38 -8.99
CA TYR A 95 1.04 0.57 -10.20
C TYR A 95 2.31 -0.29 -10.30
N ASP A 96 2.18 -1.40 -11.05
CA ASP A 96 3.26 -2.28 -11.46
C ASP A 96 4.14 -2.74 -10.30
N GLY A 97 3.55 -3.16 -9.17
CA GLY A 97 4.33 -3.63 -8.02
C GLY A 97 5.02 -2.52 -7.24
N MET A 98 4.39 -1.35 -7.16
CA MET A 98 4.95 -0.13 -6.55
C MET A 98 6.13 0.47 -7.32
N CYS A 99 6.31 0.11 -8.59
CA CYS A 99 7.22 0.82 -9.49
C CYS A 99 6.78 2.26 -9.77
N THR A 100 5.48 2.56 -9.59
CA THR A 100 4.95 3.92 -9.66
C THR A 100 3.93 4.12 -8.56
N VAL A 101 4.11 5.14 -7.74
CA VAL A 101 3.18 5.54 -6.68
C VAL A 101 2.90 7.03 -6.75
N LEU A 102 1.63 7.39 -6.82
CA LEU A 102 1.14 8.75 -6.75
C LEU A 102 0.46 8.95 -5.40
N VAL A 103 0.84 10.00 -4.66
CA VAL A 103 0.22 10.37 -3.39
C VAL A 103 -0.36 11.77 -3.55
N ASP A 104 -1.66 11.90 -3.34
CA ASP A 104 -2.34 13.19 -3.43
C ASP A 104 -2.05 14.05 -2.18
N GLU A 105 -2.01 15.38 -2.36
CA GLU A 105 -1.76 16.32 -1.25
C GLU A 105 -2.87 16.31 -0.18
N SER A 106 -4.07 15.84 -0.52
CA SER A 106 -5.16 15.61 0.41
C SER A 106 -4.91 14.44 1.38
N PHE A 107 -3.85 13.64 1.17
CA PHE A 107 -3.43 12.65 2.15
C PHE A 107 -3.05 13.37 3.46
N PRO A 108 -3.71 13.11 4.60
CA PRO A 108 -3.59 13.95 5.80
C PRO A 108 -2.17 14.11 6.36
N SER A 109 -1.30 13.12 6.13
CA SER A 109 0.11 13.16 6.53
C SER A 109 1.07 13.29 5.34
N TYR A 110 0.62 13.89 4.23
CA TYR A 110 1.43 14.06 3.01
C TYR A 110 2.79 14.73 3.28
N PRO A 111 2.88 15.83 4.06
CA PRO A 111 4.19 16.43 4.36
C PRO A 111 5.14 15.50 5.10
N LEU A 112 4.61 14.61 5.95
CA LEU A 112 5.42 13.63 6.69
C LEU A 112 5.89 12.50 5.77
N LEU A 113 4.99 11.95 4.95
CA LEU A 113 5.34 10.93 3.95
C LEU A 113 6.41 11.45 3.00
N ARG A 114 6.21 12.65 2.43
CA ARG A 114 7.16 13.29 1.52
C ARG A 114 8.52 13.51 2.16
N LYS A 115 8.56 13.91 3.43
CA LYS A 115 9.83 14.11 4.15
C LYS A 115 10.60 12.81 4.38
N LYS A 116 9.90 11.73 4.78
CA LYS A 116 10.53 10.43 5.04
C LYS A 116 11.01 9.74 3.75
N HIS A 117 10.22 9.88 2.69
CA HIS A 117 10.37 9.13 1.45
C HIS A 117 10.73 10.02 0.26
N ALA A 118 11.38 11.16 0.51
CA ALA A 118 11.78 12.10 -0.54
C ALA A 118 12.63 11.42 -1.64
N ALA A 119 13.52 10.51 -1.25
CA ALA A 119 14.32 9.75 -2.20
C ALA A 119 13.48 8.79 -3.05
N PHE A 120 12.48 8.14 -2.46
CA PHE A 120 11.58 7.22 -3.16
C PHE A 120 10.64 7.95 -4.13
N LEU A 121 10.08 9.09 -3.70
CA LEU A 121 9.14 9.87 -4.52
C LEU A 121 9.85 10.64 -5.65
N ASN A 122 11.08 11.12 -5.44
CA ASN A 122 11.85 11.81 -6.49
C ASN A 122 12.43 10.87 -7.56
N LEU A 123 12.46 9.55 -7.33
CA LEU A 123 12.92 8.57 -8.33
C LEU A 123 11.86 8.28 -9.40
N MET A 124 10.64 8.76 -9.21
CA MET A 124 9.48 8.47 -10.08
C MET A 124 8.91 9.71 -10.79
N GLU A 125 9.57 10.88 -10.66
CA GLU A 125 9.36 12.06 -11.52
C GLU A 125 10.21 11.96 -12.80
#